data_AF-R7VZX3-F1
#
_entry.id   AF-R7VZX3-F1
#
_cell.length_a   1.000
_cell.length_b   1.000
_cell.length_c   1.000
_cell.angle_alpha   90.00
_cell.angle_beta   90.00
_cell.angle_gamma   90.00
#
_symmetry.space_group_name_H-M   'P 1'
#
loop_
_entity.id
_entity.type
_entity.pdbx_description
1 polymer ?
#
loop_
_entity_poly.entity_id
_entity_poly.type
_entity_poly.pdbx_seq_one_letter_code
_entity_poly.pdbx_strand_id
1 'polypeptide(L)'
;MDPPPVADPGQTKDKGVGSKGEMDLPVADPGPVRDEGELLRCPFCNSEAVYKLAQFLLPGLAAVCVDGTTGDLFRSPSDVAVDLRKEMVDSITQRSETFIADVEAEQNADNEMSDDPYEIVSIFMDDFSRTKRNIIGHVSGWLLSDSRDDKIDDFVQEMEMTRFWPLERREAIAEVLLRNVDIKTKFHCPEKYENEERLADHKAQCSFRPVTCPNEGCRTKVSVRCMQDHDATCLFKILQCEQNCEKRLLRRDMDRHCVTVCPMRPMKCPFGCDDSFSEHDLEEHCSESLQQHLLKVLQVIHKNNFTADELKETALRLEKCRKTDSLSIRGHVHGHGRTSKLPQTSRGLASGLRDFRRVDVWDTMLDVKNGPDALSEDRGKLAKARDARSLTSIVKDLEAKKFQCSGVVSHVNLGG
;
A
#
# COMPACT_ATOMS: atom_id res chain seq x y z
N MET A 1 31.28 60.71 -62.71
CA MET A 1 31.83 61.74 -61.80
C MET A 1 33.21 61.26 -61.42
N ASP A 2 34.24 61.81 -62.07
CA ASP A 2 35.66 61.54 -61.78
C ASP A 2 36.14 62.44 -60.58
N PRO A 3 37.41 62.42 -60.10
CA PRO A 3 37.75 61.76 -58.83
C PRO A 3 38.15 62.78 -57.70
N PRO A 4 39.41 63.11 -57.28
CA PRO A 4 40.77 62.60 -57.56
C PRO A 4 41.42 61.95 -56.27
N PRO A 5 42.71 62.07 -55.84
CA PRO A 5 43.45 60.87 -55.39
C PRO A 5 44.46 61.02 -54.18
N VAL A 6 45.23 59.94 -53.92
CA VAL A 6 46.66 59.86 -53.46
C VAL A 6 47.19 60.74 -52.30
N ALA A 7 47.80 60.09 -51.27
CA ALA A 7 49.17 60.40 -50.78
C ALA A 7 49.72 59.38 -49.74
N ASP A 8 50.91 58.86 -50.03
CA ASP A 8 51.95 58.29 -49.13
C ASP A 8 53.12 59.33 -49.15
N PRO A 9 54.26 59.27 -48.41
CA PRO A 9 54.72 58.40 -47.32
C PRO A 9 55.27 59.14 -46.07
N GLY A 10 55.77 58.39 -45.07
CA GLY A 10 56.55 58.94 -43.95
C GLY A 10 57.39 57.93 -43.18
N GLN A 11 58.66 57.73 -43.58
CA GLN A 11 59.65 57.02 -42.76
C GLN A 11 60.31 57.97 -41.75
N THR A 12 60.49 57.53 -40.51
CA THR A 12 61.59 57.99 -39.64
C THR A 12 62.29 56.80 -39.01
N LYS A 13 63.60 56.68 -39.27
CA LYS A 13 64.52 55.86 -38.48
C LYS A 13 65.04 56.73 -37.35
N ASP A 14 65.27 56.16 -36.18
CA ASP A 14 66.27 56.71 -35.26
C ASP A 14 67.16 55.63 -34.63
N LYS A 15 68.34 56.05 -34.14
CA LYS A 15 69.46 55.19 -33.74
C LYS A 15 69.85 55.39 -32.27
N GLY A 16 70.47 54.37 -31.67
CA GLY A 16 71.25 54.48 -30.41
C GLY A 16 70.86 53.40 -29.41
N VAL A 17 71.59 52.30 -29.24
CA VAL A 17 72.93 52.13 -28.61
C VAL A 17 72.91 52.39 -27.09
N GLY A 18 73.15 51.33 -26.31
CA GLY A 18 73.36 51.40 -24.85
C GLY A 18 73.45 50.02 -24.20
N SER A 19 74.64 49.46 -24.07
CA SER A 19 74.86 48.12 -23.49
C SER A 19 74.90 48.11 -21.96
N LYS A 20 74.28 47.07 -21.37
CA LYS A 20 74.57 46.34 -20.11
C LYS A 20 73.25 45.66 -19.68
N GLY A 21 73.16 44.36 -19.38
CA GLY A 21 74.21 43.35 -19.23
C GLY A 21 74.01 42.61 -17.92
N GLU A 22 73.10 41.64 -17.89
CA GLU A 22 72.97 40.67 -16.80
C GLU A 22 72.32 39.39 -17.32
N MET A 23 72.60 38.27 -16.65
CA MET A 23 72.16 36.92 -17.01
C MET A 23 70.94 36.58 -16.16
N ASP A 24 69.91 35.91 -16.70
CA ASP A 24 69.47 34.63 -16.12
C ASP A 24 68.34 33.88 -16.86
N LEU A 25 68.43 32.56 -16.70
CA LEU A 25 67.38 31.51 -16.79
C LEU A 25 66.66 31.21 -18.12
N PRO A 26 66.46 29.91 -18.45
CA PRO A 26 65.70 29.51 -19.62
C PRO A 26 64.19 29.72 -19.37
N VAL A 27 63.52 30.36 -20.32
CA VAL A 27 62.05 30.35 -20.39
C VAL A 27 61.61 28.91 -20.66
N ALA A 28 61.12 28.26 -19.62
CA ALA A 28 60.28 27.08 -19.80
C ALA A 28 59.01 27.54 -20.52
N ASP A 29 58.81 27.02 -21.72
CA ASP A 29 57.57 27.15 -22.47
C ASP A 29 56.40 26.78 -21.54
N PRO A 30 55.38 27.65 -21.36
CA PRO A 30 54.15 27.27 -20.69
C PRO A 30 53.46 26.24 -21.59
N GLY A 31 53.82 24.97 -21.38
CA GLY A 31 53.21 23.84 -22.07
C GLY A 31 51.69 23.97 -22.01
N PRO A 32 50.98 23.57 -23.07
CA PRO A 32 49.62 24.02 -23.34
C PRO A 32 48.77 23.86 -22.09
N VAL A 33 48.31 25.00 -21.56
CA VAL A 33 47.36 25.03 -20.45
C VAL A 33 46.21 24.15 -20.89
N ARG A 34 46.11 22.98 -20.28
CA ARG A 34 44.97 22.10 -20.49
C ARG A 34 43.81 22.83 -19.85
N ASP A 35 43.05 23.49 -20.71
CA ASP A 35 41.72 23.97 -20.42
C ASP A 35 40.94 22.73 -19.98
N GLU A 36 40.87 22.49 -18.67
CA GLU A 36 40.05 21.43 -18.08
C GLU A 36 38.60 21.90 -18.19
N GLY A 37 38.09 21.88 -19.42
CA GLY A 37 36.73 22.28 -19.76
C GLY A 37 35.76 21.60 -18.80
N GLU A 38 34.90 22.41 -18.17
CA GLU A 38 34.08 22.00 -17.04
C GLU A 38 33.30 20.72 -17.35
N LEU A 39 33.73 19.59 -16.76
CA LEU A 39 33.13 18.29 -17.05
C LEU A 39 31.66 18.26 -16.62
N LEU A 40 30.78 18.13 -17.59
CA LEU A 40 29.33 18.15 -17.41
C LEU A 40 28.89 16.92 -16.62
N ARG A 41 28.28 17.13 -15.45
CA ARG A 41 27.82 16.04 -14.58
C ARG A 41 26.47 15.49 -15.06
N CYS A 42 26.23 14.20 -14.88
CA CYS A 42 24.89 13.65 -15.05
C CYS A 42 23.92 14.21 -13.99
N PRO A 43 22.76 14.77 -14.36
CA PRO A 43 21.83 15.35 -13.40
C PRO A 43 21.01 14.30 -12.63
N PHE A 44 21.01 13.04 -13.05
CA PHE A 44 20.07 12.04 -12.56
C PHE A 44 20.42 11.48 -11.18
N CYS A 45 19.38 11.47 -10.35
CA CYS A 45 19.39 10.92 -9.00
C CYS A 45 18.32 9.83 -8.84
N ASN A 46 18.40 9.08 -7.74
CA ASN A 46 17.37 8.16 -7.31
C ASN A 46 16.07 8.94 -7.04
N SER A 47 15.07 8.74 -7.90
CA SER A 47 13.80 9.48 -7.84
C SER A 47 13.04 9.29 -6.54
N GLU A 48 13.19 8.15 -5.85
CA GLU A 48 12.54 7.90 -4.57
C GLU A 48 13.23 8.65 -3.42
N ALA A 49 14.57 8.74 -3.44
CA ALA A 49 15.33 9.57 -2.51
C ALA A 49 15.03 11.07 -2.71
N VAL A 50 14.95 11.52 -3.97
CA VAL A 50 14.51 12.89 -4.32
C VAL A 50 13.10 13.15 -3.81
N TYR A 51 12.16 12.24 -4.03
CA TYR A 51 10.78 12.37 -3.56
C TYR A 51 10.68 12.44 -2.03
N LYS A 52 11.39 11.57 -1.29
CA LYS A 52 11.45 11.58 0.18
C LYS A 52 11.97 12.91 0.72
N LEU A 53 13.06 13.42 0.16
CA LEU A 53 13.61 14.75 0.50
C LEU A 53 12.64 15.88 0.15
N ALA A 54 12.00 15.84 -1.03
CA ALA A 54 11.04 16.84 -1.48
C ALA A 54 9.77 16.88 -0.60
N GLN A 55 9.32 15.74 -0.06
CA GLN A 55 8.23 15.69 0.90
C GLN A 55 8.62 16.41 2.21
N PHE A 56 9.82 16.18 2.72
CA PHE A 56 10.33 16.74 3.99
C PHE A 56 10.46 18.27 4.00
N LEU A 57 10.80 18.88 2.87
CA LEU A 57 10.98 20.34 2.76
C LEU A 57 9.74 21.16 3.17
N LEU A 58 8.53 20.67 2.94
CA LEU A 58 7.31 21.44 3.21
C LEU A 58 6.93 21.47 4.71
N PRO A 59 6.86 20.34 5.45
CA PRO A 59 6.67 20.35 6.89
C PRO A 59 7.76 21.13 7.65
N GLY A 60 9.04 21.03 7.22
CA GLY A 60 10.11 21.79 7.86
C GLY A 60 9.96 23.30 7.68
N LEU A 61 9.56 23.77 6.49
CA LEU A 61 9.22 25.18 6.28
C LEU A 61 8.01 25.59 7.14
N ALA A 62 6.94 24.79 7.15
CA ALA A 62 5.75 25.05 7.94
C ALA A 62 6.07 25.18 9.43
N ALA A 63 6.92 24.30 9.97
CA ALA A 63 7.42 24.36 11.33
C ALA A 63 8.12 25.71 11.62
N VAL A 64 9.03 26.18 10.76
CA VAL A 64 9.70 27.48 10.95
C VAL A 64 8.73 28.66 10.85
N CYS A 65 7.71 28.59 9.98
CA CYS A 65 6.70 29.64 9.86
C CYS A 65 5.79 29.71 11.09
N VAL A 66 5.36 28.55 11.60
CA VAL A 66 4.53 28.42 12.81
C VAL A 66 5.32 28.83 14.06
N ASP A 67 6.54 28.30 14.24
CA ASP A 67 7.49 28.69 15.29
C ASP A 67 7.73 30.21 15.27
N GLY A 68 7.87 30.80 14.07
CA GLY A 68 8.19 32.21 13.89
C GLY A 68 7.02 33.20 13.95
N THR A 69 5.79 32.74 14.13
CA THR A 69 4.60 33.61 14.24
C THR A 69 3.79 33.41 15.52
N THR A 70 4.13 32.40 16.31
CA THR A 70 3.40 32.11 17.54
C THR A 70 3.66 33.15 18.62
N GLY A 71 2.58 33.69 19.17
CA GLY A 71 2.60 34.81 20.11
C GLY A 71 2.47 36.18 19.44
N ASP A 72 2.63 36.27 18.12
CA ASP A 72 2.26 37.47 17.36
C ASP A 72 0.74 37.45 17.07
N LEU A 73 0.07 38.56 17.35
CA LEU A 73 -1.37 38.75 17.09
C LEU A 73 -1.63 39.37 15.71
N PHE A 74 -0.58 39.82 15.02
CA PHE A 74 -0.66 40.58 13.77
C PHE A 74 0.01 39.89 12.58
N ARG A 75 0.60 38.69 12.77
CA ARG A 75 1.22 37.88 11.72
C ARG A 75 0.75 36.44 11.79
N SER A 76 0.37 35.90 10.65
CA SER A 76 0.07 34.50 10.41
C SER A 76 1.28 33.77 9.78
N PRO A 77 1.37 32.44 9.88
CA PRO A 77 2.40 31.67 9.18
C PRO A 77 2.47 31.98 7.67
N SER A 78 1.33 32.25 7.03
CA SER A 78 1.21 32.59 5.62
C SER A 78 1.89 33.91 5.25
N ASP A 79 1.96 34.89 6.18
CA ASP A 79 2.61 36.19 5.97
C ASP A 79 4.14 36.09 5.88
N VAL A 80 4.74 35.11 6.57
CA VAL A 80 6.21 34.91 6.62
C VAL A 80 6.70 33.83 5.66
N ALA A 81 5.80 32.98 5.13
CA ALA A 81 6.16 31.79 4.40
C ALA A 81 6.96 32.04 3.11
N VAL A 82 6.70 33.14 2.39
CA VAL A 82 7.40 33.45 1.12
C VAL A 82 8.89 33.72 1.37
N ASP A 83 9.19 34.54 2.38
CA ASP A 83 10.55 34.95 2.72
C ASP A 83 11.29 33.80 3.40
N LEU A 84 10.68 33.13 4.39
CA LEU A 84 11.26 31.97 5.07
C LEU A 84 11.54 30.82 4.09
N ARG A 85 10.69 30.59 3.08
CA ARG A 85 10.97 29.60 2.02
C ARG A 85 12.24 29.93 1.27
N LYS A 86 12.43 31.20 0.90
CA LYS A 86 13.62 31.64 0.17
C LYS A 86 14.85 31.48 1.05
N GLU A 87 14.83 32.04 2.25
CA GLU A 87 15.95 31.99 3.19
C GLU A 87 16.32 30.56 3.58
N MET A 88 15.34 29.67 3.77
CA MET A 88 15.57 28.26 4.05
C MET A 88 16.28 27.58 2.88
N VAL A 89 15.77 27.75 1.65
CA VAL A 89 16.34 27.13 0.44
C VAL A 89 17.75 27.66 0.17
N ASP A 90 17.97 28.97 0.26
CA ASP A 90 19.29 29.59 0.10
C ASP A 90 20.27 29.03 1.16
N SER A 91 19.85 28.97 2.44
CA SER A 91 20.70 28.50 3.55
C SER A 91 21.05 27.02 3.47
N ILE A 92 20.10 26.13 3.16
CA ILE A 92 20.37 24.68 3.08
C ILE A 92 21.15 24.32 1.82
N THR A 93 20.93 25.06 0.71
CA THR A 93 21.69 24.87 -0.52
C THR A 93 23.15 25.27 -0.30
N GLN A 94 23.41 26.48 0.22
CA GLN A 94 24.76 26.94 0.52
C GLN A 94 25.52 26.00 1.46
N ARG A 95 24.86 25.50 2.51
CA ARG A 95 25.46 24.54 3.45
C ARG A 95 25.75 23.18 2.81
N SER A 96 24.92 22.75 1.85
CA SER A 96 25.17 21.50 1.12
C SER A 96 26.37 21.62 0.16
N GLU A 97 26.63 22.80 -0.41
CA GLU A 97 27.70 22.99 -1.40
C GLU A 97 29.11 22.81 -0.80
N THR A 98 29.32 23.15 0.47
CA THR A 98 30.61 22.94 1.16
C THR A 98 30.73 21.57 1.82
N PHE A 99 29.60 20.88 2.09
CA PHE A 99 29.53 19.70 2.93
C PHE A 99 30.54 18.58 2.60
N ILE A 100 30.69 18.21 1.32
CA ILE A 100 31.66 17.16 0.94
C ILE A 100 33.09 17.59 1.26
N ALA A 101 33.45 18.85 0.98
CA ALA A 101 34.78 19.37 1.28
C ALA A 101 35.04 19.50 2.79
N ASP A 102 34.00 19.89 3.55
CA ASP A 102 34.05 19.97 5.01
C ASP A 102 34.29 18.56 5.61
N VAL A 103 33.53 17.54 5.17
CA VAL A 103 33.71 16.15 5.61
C VAL A 103 35.08 15.58 5.18
N GLU A 104 35.57 15.89 3.98
CA GLU A 104 36.91 15.50 3.52
C GLU A 104 38.03 16.13 4.37
N ALA A 105 37.86 17.37 4.84
CA ALA A 105 38.80 18.00 5.78
C ALA A 105 38.74 17.40 7.20
N GLU A 106 37.55 16.99 7.65
CA GLU A 106 37.31 16.45 8.99
C GLU A 106 37.63 14.95 9.17
N GLN A 107 37.99 14.22 8.11
CA GLN A 107 38.42 12.80 8.13
C GLN A 107 39.63 12.47 9.05
N ASN A 108 40.18 13.46 9.75
CA ASN A 108 41.21 13.30 10.78
C ASN A 108 40.64 13.07 12.21
N ALA A 109 39.31 13.01 12.38
CA ALA A 109 38.64 12.75 13.65
C ALA A 109 37.74 11.51 13.57
N ASP A 110 37.72 10.70 14.64
CA ASP A 110 36.98 9.42 14.76
C ASP A 110 35.44 9.58 14.86
N ASN A 111 34.85 10.59 14.20
CA ASN A 111 33.43 10.92 14.30
C ASN A 111 32.66 10.35 13.11
N GLU A 112 32.02 9.20 13.28
CA GLU A 112 31.28 8.49 12.23
C GLU A 112 29.96 9.23 11.90
N MET A 113 30.04 10.19 10.97
CA MET A 113 28.87 10.94 10.49
C MET A 113 27.95 10.05 9.62
N SER A 114 26.64 10.28 9.71
CA SER A 114 25.64 9.52 8.95
C SER A 114 25.86 9.62 7.44
N ASP A 115 25.83 8.46 6.77
CA ASP A 115 25.85 8.31 5.31
C ASP A 115 24.51 8.68 4.63
N ASP A 116 23.44 8.89 5.40
CA ASP A 116 22.09 9.03 4.87
C ASP A 116 21.75 10.48 4.48
N PRO A 117 21.41 10.75 3.20
CA PRO A 117 21.09 12.10 2.74
C PRO A 117 19.95 12.80 3.47
N TYR A 118 18.97 12.05 3.98
CA TYR A 118 17.83 12.62 4.70
C TYR A 118 18.24 13.08 6.09
N GLU A 119 19.03 12.30 6.83
CA GLU A 119 19.60 12.71 8.11
C GLU A 119 20.50 13.95 7.96
N ILE A 120 21.37 13.98 6.94
CA ILE A 120 22.24 15.14 6.66
C ILE A 120 21.42 16.41 6.37
N VAL A 121 20.42 16.33 5.49
CA VAL A 121 19.55 17.47 5.15
C VAL A 121 18.68 17.88 6.35
N SER A 122 18.26 16.94 7.20
CA SER A 122 17.56 17.25 8.45
C SER A 122 18.41 18.11 9.39
N ILE A 123 19.70 17.80 9.54
CA ILE A 123 20.64 18.63 10.32
C ILE A 123 20.71 20.05 9.75
N PHE A 124 20.77 20.22 8.42
CA PHE A 124 20.81 21.55 7.80
C PHE A 124 19.52 22.35 8.05
N MET A 125 18.37 21.69 8.03
CA MET A 125 17.07 22.31 8.31
C MET A 125 16.90 22.64 9.80
N ASP A 126 17.41 21.81 10.71
CA ASP A 126 17.46 22.11 12.14
C ASP A 126 18.38 23.29 12.46
N ASP A 127 19.56 23.36 11.84
CA ASP A 127 20.49 24.47 12.00
C ASP A 127 19.87 25.78 11.50
N PHE A 128 19.25 25.77 10.31
CA PHE A 128 18.47 26.92 9.83
C PHE A 128 17.37 27.31 10.84
N SER A 129 16.59 26.34 11.33
CA SER A 129 15.53 26.57 12.32
C SER A 129 16.06 27.21 13.61
N ARG A 130 17.25 26.79 14.08
CA ARG A 130 17.93 27.39 15.25
C ARG A 130 18.30 28.86 15.01
N THR A 131 18.72 29.24 13.80
CA THR A 131 18.98 30.67 13.49
C THR A 131 17.73 31.54 13.62
N LYS A 132 16.54 30.97 13.37
CA LYS A 132 15.25 31.68 13.46
C LYS A 132 14.70 31.72 14.89
N ARG A 133 14.86 30.64 15.65
CA ARG A 133 14.42 30.57 17.06
C ARG A 133 15.10 31.62 17.96
N ASN A 134 16.34 32.01 17.67
CA ASN A 134 17.04 33.05 18.44
C ASN A 134 16.51 34.48 18.21
N ILE A 135 15.66 34.71 17.21
CA ILE A 135 15.05 36.03 16.92
C ILE A 135 13.71 36.19 17.66
N ILE A 136 13.10 35.10 18.12
CA ILE A 136 11.67 35.03 18.48
C ILE A 136 11.55 34.36 19.85
N GLY A 137 11.45 35.20 20.88
CA GLY A 137 11.75 34.81 22.25
C GLY A 137 10.71 33.93 22.95
N HIS A 138 11.23 32.98 23.74
CA HIS A 138 10.61 32.37 24.93
C HIS A 138 9.21 31.73 24.77
N VAL A 139 9.17 30.42 24.50
CA VAL A 139 7.94 29.63 24.65
C VAL A 139 8.16 28.31 25.43
N SER A 140 8.55 28.41 26.70
CA SER A 140 8.74 27.28 27.61
C SER A 140 7.47 26.46 27.91
N GLY A 141 6.29 26.93 27.49
CA GLY A 141 5.01 26.24 27.61
C GLY A 141 4.51 25.54 26.33
N TRP A 142 5.20 25.69 25.19
CA TRP A 142 4.77 25.12 23.89
C TRP A 142 5.48 23.81 23.54
N LEU A 143 6.33 23.32 24.45
CA LEU A 143 6.96 22.00 24.38
C LEU A 143 5.97 20.84 24.68
N LEU A 144 4.67 21.11 24.77
CA LEU A 144 3.62 20.08 24.88
C LEU A 144 3.10 19.73 23.47
N SER A 145 3.44 18.52 23.04
CA SER A 145 3.72 18.15 21.65
C SER A 145 2.58 17.48 20.89
N ASP A 146 1.37 18.02 21.00
CA ASP A 146 0.25 17.66 20.11
C ASP A 146 -0.20 18.93 19.36
N SER A 147 -0.64 19.95 20.11
CA SER A 147 -1.13 21.23 19.56
C SER A 147 -0.13 22.09 18.76
N ARG A 148 1.16 21.73 18.74
CA ARG A 148 2.14 22.32 17.80
C ARG A 148 2.07 21.60 16.46
N ASP A 149 2.08 20.28 16.50
CA ASP A 149 2.15 19.44 15.32
C ASP A 149 0.82 19.47 14.57
N ASP A 150 -0.32 19.54 15.28
CA ASP A 150 -1.64 19.87 14.70
C ASP A 150 -1.60 21.16 13.86
N LYS A 151 -0.99 22.24 14.37
CA LYS A 151 -0.89 23.54 13.65
C LYS A 151 0.06 23.47 12.46
N ILE A 152 1.10 22.65 12.55
CA ILE A 152 2.03 22.43 11.43
C ILE A 152 1.30 21.66 10.34
N ASP A 153 0.56 20.60 10.67
CA ASP A 153 -0.21 19.80 9.73
C ASP A 153 -1.37 20.59 9.09
N ASP A 154 -2.11 21.38 9.88
CA ASP A 154 -3.13 22.33 9.37
C ASP A 154 -2.50 23.31 8.35
N PHE A 155 -1.33 23.87 8.67
CA PHE A 155 -0.65 24.82 7.78
C PHE A 155 -0.01 24.15 6.55
N VAL A 156 0.53 22.94 6.67
CA VAL A 156 0.97 22.12 5.53
C VAL A 156 -0.23 21.85 4.62
N GLN A 157 -1.39 21.52 5.17
CA GLN A 157 -2.62 21.31 4.39
C GLN A 157 -3.06 22.61 3.69
N GLU A 158 -3.01 23.77 4.34
CA GLU A 158 -3.22 25.08 3.69
C GLU A 158 -2.26 25.29 2.52
N MET A 159 -0.96 25.04 2.71
CA MET A 159 0.08 25.21 1.69
C MET A 159 -0.11 24.25 0.50
N GLU A 160 -0.59 23.02 0.71
CA GLU A 160 -0.90 22.08 -0.36
C GLU A 160 -2.18 22.43 -1.10
N MET A 161 -3.25 22.81 -0.38
CA MET A 161 -4.52 23.24 -0.97
C MET A 161 -4.38 24.52 -1.81
N THR A 162 -3.55 25.46 -1.37
CA THR A 162 -3.22 26.69 -2.12
C THR A 162 -2.15 26.48 -3.21
N ARG A 163 -1.50 25.31 -3.25
CA ARG A 163 -0.32 25.01 -4.06
C ARG A 163 0.83 26.03 -3.88
N PHE A 164 1.03 26.51 -2.66
CA PHE A 164 2.08 27.46 -2.30
C PHE A 164 3.47 26.97 -2.73
N TRP A 165 3.80 25.70 -2.48
CA TRP A 165 5.07 25.09 -2.91
C TRP A 165 4.85 23.70 -3.55
N PRO A 166 4.58 23.66 -4.87
CA PRO A 166 4.32 22.43 -5.60
C PRO A 166 5.46 21.43 -5.49
N LEU A 167 5.12 20.13 -5.52
CA LEU A 167 6.07 19.03 -5.38
C LEU A 167 7.21 19.13 -6.40
N GLU A 168 6.91 19.47 -7.66
CA GLU A 168 7.90 19.55 -8.75
C GLU A 168 8.98 20.62 -8.46
N ARG A 169 8.63 21.68 -7.71
CA ARG A 169 9.59 22.70 -7.25
C ARG A 169 10.38 22.26 -6.03
N ARG A 170 9.84 21.35 -5.21
CA ARG A 170 10.54 20.72 -4.08
C ARG A 170 11.52 19.66 -4.57
N GLU A 171 11.14 18.87 -5.57
CA GLU A 171 11.98 17.87 -6.25
C GLU A 171 13.23 18.53 -6.86
N ALA A 172 13.10 19.66 -7.56
CA ALA A 172 14.25 20.36 -8.14
C ALA A 172 15.31 20.79 -7.09
N ILE A 173 14.88 21.15 -5.88
CA ILE A 173 15.77 21.52 -4.77
C ILE A 173 16.34 20.25 -4.12
N ALA A 174 15.52 19.23 -3.90
CA ALA A 174 15.95 17.93 -3.40
C ALA A 174 16.98 17.25 -4.30
N GLU A 175 16.90 17.40 -5.62
CA GLU A 175 17.92 16.93 -6.57
C GLU A 175 19.28 17.61 -6.37
N VAL A 176 19.30 18.92 -6.09
CA VAL A 176 20.54 19.67 -5.79
C VAL A 176 21.13 19.19 -4.47
N LEU A 177 20.33 19.20 -3.41
CA LEU A 177 20.75 18.76 -2.07
C LEU A 177 21.29 17.33 -2.09
N LEU A 178 20.59 16.40 -2.75
CA LEU A 178 21.00 15.00 -2.83
C LEU A 178 22.35 14.80 -3.52
N ARG A 179 22.65 15.51 -4.62
CA ARG A 179 23.97 15.47 -5.26
C ARG A 179 25.07 16.07 -4.39
N ASN A 180 24.72 17.06 -3.58
CA ASN A 180 25.67 17.76 -2.71
C ASN A 180 25.98 17.01 -1.41
N VAL A 181 25.12 16.09 -0.95
CA VAL A 181 25.32 15.33 0.30
C VAL A 181 25.62 13.83 0.12
N ASP A 182 25.42 13.26 -1.07
CA ASP A 182 25.67 11.84 -1.35
C ASP A 182 27.17 11.55 -1.61
N ILE A 183 27.98 11.68 -0.56
CA ILE A 183 29.45 11.47 -0.54
C ILE A 183 29.85 10.16 -1.24
N LYS A 184 29.09 9.09 -1.00
CA LYS A 184 29.39 7.74 -1.50
C LYS A 184 28.75 7.42 -2.86
N THR A 185 28.16 8.41 -3.53
CA THR A 185 27.53 8.31 -4.86
C THR A 185 26.52 7.14 -4.97
N LYS A 186 25.84 6.84 -3.86
CA LYS A 186 24.86 5.74 -3.75
C LYS A 186 23.55 6.09 -4.45
N PHE A 187 23.19 7.37 -4.43
CA PHE A 187 21.88 7.92 -4.80
C PHE A 187 21.92 8.85 -6.02
N HIS A 188 23.08 9.30 -6.50
CA HIS A 188 23.22 10.02 -7.77
C HIS A 188 24.26 9.39 -8.70
N CYS A 189 24.19 9.75 -9.98
CA CYS A 189 25.15 9.27 -10.97
C CYS A 189 26.50 10.03 -10.86
N PRO A 190 27.63 9.36 -10.63
CA PRO A 190 28.95 10.01 -10.49
C PRO A 190 29.59 10.45 -11.82
N GLU A 191 29.05 9.98 -12.94
CA GLU A 191 29.65 10.14 -14.28
C GLU A 191 29.69 11.61 -14.74
N LYS A 192 30.79 11.97 -15.40
CA LYS A 192 31.05 13.32 -15.93
C LYS A 192 31.55 13.24 -17.38
N TYR A 193 31.19 14.23 -18.19
CA TYR A 193 31.39 14.20 -19.65
C TYR A 193 31.97 15.50 -20.20
N GLU A 194 32.83 15.37 -21.22
CA GLU A 194 33.52 16.49 -21.89
C GLU A 194 32.57 17.40 -22.70
N ASN A 195 31.39 16.90 -23.09
CA ASN A 195 30.45 17.60 -23.96
C ASN A 195 29.01 17.08 -23.82
N GLU A 196 28.05 17.85 -24.34
CA GLU A 196 26.62 17.53 -24.25
C GLU A 196 26.20 16.27 -25.01
N GLU A 197 26.89 15.94 -26.11
CA GLU A 197 26.61 14.77 -26.95
C GLU A 197 26.83 13.47 -26.17
N ARG A 198 28.03 13.27 -25.60
CA ARG A 198 28.32 12.10 -24.76
C ARG A 198 27.45 12.06 -23.50
N LEU A 199 27.11 13.20 -22.93
CA LEU A 199 26.18 13.28 -21.81
C LEU A 199 24.77 12.83 -22.22
N ALA A 200 24.31 13.14 -23.44
CA ALA A 200 23.02 12.69 -23.96
C ALA A 200 22.98 11.17 -24.16
N ASP A 201 24.04 10.60 -24.75
CA ASP A 201 24.19 9.15 -24.92
C ASP A 201 24.20 8.40 -23.59
N HIS A 202 24.90 8.94 -22.58
CA HIS A 202 24.84 8.44 -21.21
C HIS A 202 23.43 8.55 -20.63
N LYS A 203 22.78 9.72 -20.75
CA LYS A 203 21.44 9.97 -20.18
C LYS A 203 20.42 8.94 -20.68
N ALA A 204 20.54 8.42 -21.89
CA ALA A 204 19.65 7.36 -22.40
C ALA A 204 19.82 6.02 -21.65
N GLN A 205 21.03 5.71 -21.19
CA GLN A 205 21.45 4.42 -20.63
C GLN A 205 21.66 4.44 -19.11
N CYS A 206 21.66 5.61 -18.49
CA CYS A 206 21.93 5.81 -17.06
C CYS A 206 20.96 5.02 -16.17
N SER A 207 21.50 4.26 -15.21
CA SER A 207 20.72 3.49 -14.23
C SER A 207 19.90 4.37 -13.28
N PHE A 208 20.29 5.63 -13.09
CA PHE A 208 19.53 6.63 -12.32
C PHE A 208 18.45 7.34 -13.14
N ARG A 209 18.38 7.11 -14.47
CA ARG A 209 17.37 7.75 -15.33
C ARG A 209 15.95 7.47 -14.82
N PRO A 210 15.08 8.48 -14.70
CA PRO A 210 13.69 8.27 -14.30
C PRO A 210 12.90 7.57 -15.40
N VAL A 211 12.09 6.60 -14.99
CA VAL A 211 11.15 5.81 -15.80
C VAL A 211 9.81 5.67 -15.05
N THR A 212 8.71 5.67 -15.79
CA THR A 212 7.37 5.44 -15.21
C THR A 212 7.17 3.95 -14.95
N CYS A 213 6.54 3.60 -13.82
CA CYS A 213 6.15 2.22 -13.53
C CYS A 213 5.27 1.62 -14.64
N PRO A 214 5.53 0.38 -15.11
CA PRO A 214 4.74 -0.27 -16.16
C PRO A 214 3.40 -0.86 -15.68
N ASN A 215 3.16 -0.93 -14.36
CA ASN A 215 1.91 -1.49 -13.81
C ASN A 215 0.74 -0.52 -14.07
N GLU A 216 -0.34 -1.01 -14.69
CA GLU A 216 -1.49 -0.18 -15.08
C GLU A 216 -2.11 0.58 -13.89
N GLY A 217 -2.29 1.88 -14.07
CA GLY A 217 -2.81 2.78 -13.03
C GLY A 217 -1.74 3.34 -12.08
N CYS A 218 -0.54 2.75 -12.02
CA CYS A 218 0.59 3.40 -11.35
C CYS A 218 1.10 4.57 -12.17
N ARG A 219 1.35 5.71 -11.52
CA ARG A 219 1.93 6.93 -12.16
C ARG A 219 3.28 7.33 -11.56
N THR A 220 3.81 6.53 -10.64
CA THR A 220 5.08 6.80 -9.97
C THR A 220 6.22 6.75 -10.98
N LYS A 221 7.10 7.75 -10.91
CA LYS A 221 8.40 7.75 -11.60
C LYS A 221 9.44 7.23 -10.62
N VAL A 222 10.23 6.24 -11.04
CA VAL A 222 11.33 5.66 -10.26
C VAL A 222 12.58 5.61 -11.14
N SER A 223 13.77 5.53 -10.54
CA SER A 223 14.98 5.29 -11.33
C SER A 223 14.97 3.87 -11.89
N VAL A 224 15.64 3.63 -13.03
CA VAL A 224 15.77 2.27 -13.60
C VAL A 224 16.32 1.28 -12.57
N ARG A 225 17.31 1.71 -11.77
CA ARG A 225 17.93 0.92 -10.70
C ARG A 225 16.94 0.49 -9.61
N CYS A 226 15.96 1.32 -9.26
CA CYS A 226 14.98 1.05 -8.20
C CYS A 226 13.65 0.47 -8.72
N MET A 227 13.52 0.22 -10.03
CA MET A 227 12.29 -0.32 -10.61
C MET A 227 11.92 -1.69 -10.03
N GLN A 228 12.90 -2.54 -9.70
CA GLN A 228 12.66 -3.85 -9.10
C GLN A 228 12.11 -3.75 -7.67
N ASP A 229 12.65 -2.86 -6.86
CA ASP A 229 12.22 -2.63 -5.47
C ASP A 229 10.81 -1.99 -5.44
N HIS A 230 10.55 -1.05 -6.37
CA HIS A 230 9.23 -0.51 -6.60
C HIS A 230 8.23 -1.59 -7.04
N ASP A 231 8.57 -2.44 -8.02
CA ASP A 231 7.68 -3.50 -8.51
C ASP A 231 7.45 -4.62 -7.47
N ALA A 232 8.37 -4.78 -6.51
CA ALA A 232 8.14 -5.64 -5.34
C ALA A 232 7.04 -5.06 -4.42
N THR A 233 6.95 -3.74 -4.28
CA THR A 233 6.01 -3.05 -3.35
C THR A 233 4.78 -2.43 -4.03
N CYS A 234 4.75 -2.36 -5.36
CA CYS A 234 3.76 -1.60 -6.13
C CYS A 234 2.32 -2.01 -5.83
N LEU A 235 1.53 -1.05 -5.33
CA LEU A 235 0.11 -1.21 -4.97
C LEU A 235 -0.81 -1.56 -6.15
N PHE A 236 -0.37 -1.25 -7.37
CA PHE A 236 -1.09 -1.48 -8.63
C PHE A 236 -0.64 -2.77 -9.35
N LYS A 237 0.34 -3.50 -8.81
CA LYS A 237 0.75 -4.78 -9.40
C LYS A 237 -0.35 -5.82 -9.25
N ILE A 238 -0.65 -6.53 -10.33
CA ILE A 238 -1.68 -7.58 -10.36
C ILE A 238 -1.07 -8.92 -9.91
N LEU A 239 -1.41 -9.35 -8.70
CA LEU A 239 -0.94 -10.58 -8.06
C LEU A 239 -2.04 -11.65 -8.04
N GLN A 240 -1.66 -12.92 -7.92
CA GLN A 240 -2.61 -13.99 -7.58
C GLN A 240 -3.06 -13.82 -6.12
N CYS A 241 -4.29 -14.24 -5.80
CA CYS A 241 -4.79 -14.24 -4.43
C CYS A 241 -3.86 -15.01 -3.48
N GLU A 242 -3.50 -14.40 -2.34
CA GLU A 242 -2.63 -15.02 -1.32
C GLU A 242 -3.24 -16.27 -0.67
N GLN A 243 -4.57 -16.37 -0.66
CA GLN A 243 -5.31 -17.57 -0.26
C GLN A 243 -5.45 -18.59 -1.41
N ASN A 244 -4.70 -18.41 -2.51
CA ASN A 244 -4.66 -19.27 -3.69
C ASN A 244 -6.00 -19.51 -4.41
N CYS A 245 -6.98 -18.61 -4.27
CA CYS A 245 -8.16 -18.64 -5.15
C CYS A 245 -7.78 -18.21 -6.59
N GLU A 246 -8.66 -18.50 -7.55
CA GLU A 246 -8.45 -18.26 -8.99
C GLU A 246 -8.32 -16.77 -9.38
N LYS A 247 -8.64 -15.83 -8.47
CA LYS A 247 -8.66 -14.40 -8.79
C LYS A 247 -7.25 -13.81 -8.79
N ARG A 248 -7.00 -12.95 -9.78
CA ARG A 248 -5.86 -12.02 -9.82
C ARG A 248 -6.35 -10.60 -9.54
N LEU A 249 -5.66 -9.88 -8.66
CA LEU A 249 -6.10 -8.61 -8.08
C LEU A 249 -4.93 -7.64 -7.93
N LEU A 250 -5.22 -6.33 -7.90
CA LEU A 250 -4.24 -5.32 -7.51
C LEU A 250 -3.80 -5.58 -6.06
N ARG A 251 -2.51 -5.42 -5.74
CA ARG A 251 -1.97 -5.59 -4.38
C ARG A 251 -2.80 -4.85 -3.32
N ARG A 252 -3.20 -3.60 -3.56
CA ARG A 252 -4.04 -2.80 -2.64
C ARG A 252 -5.45 -3.38 -2.35
N ASP A 253 -5.95 -4.25 -3.23
CA ASP A 253 -7.28 -4.83 -3.16
C ASP A 253 -7.26 -6.24 -2.52
N MET A 254 -6.07 -6.79 -2.24
CA MET A 254 -5.84 -8.14 -1.74
C MET A 254 -6.48 -8.38 -0.37
N ASP A 255 -6.12 -7.58 0.63
CA ASP A 255 -6.59 -7.75 2.02
C ASP A 255 -8.13 -7.71 2.09
N ARG A 256 -8.71 -6.69 1.45
CA ARG A 256 -10.16 -6.53 1.35
C ARG A 256 -10.81 -7.76 0.71
N HIS A 257 -10.24 -8.28 -0.38
CA HIS A 257 -10.76 -9.49 -1.01
C HIS A 257 -10.68 -10.70 -0.07
N CYS A 258 -9.50 -10.99 0.50
CA CYS A 258 -9.23 -12.12 1.39
C CYS A 258 -10.18 -12.13 2.60
N VAL A 259 -10.52 -10.97 3.17
CA VAL A 259 -11.39 -10.85 4.35
C VAL A 259 -12.90 -10.86 4.02
N THR A 260 -13.31 -10.49 2.80
CA THR A 260 -14.74 -10.26 2.49
C THR A 260 -15.37 -11.24 1.50
N VAL A 261 -14.72 -11.54 0.37
CA VAL A 261 -15.34 -12.21 -0.80
C VAL A 261 -14.43 -13.26 -1.45
N CYS A 262 -13.39 -13.69 -0.75
CA CYS A 262 -12.53 -14.79 -1.17
C CYS A 262 -13.21 -16.14 -0.83
N PRO A 263 -13.40 -17.06 -1.79
CA PRO A 263 -13.89 -18.42 -1.50
C PRO A 263 -12.96 -19.19 -0.56
N MET A 264 -11.66 -18.89 -0.58
CA MET A 264 -10.66 -19.52 0.27
C MET A 264 -10.52 -18.85 1.65
N ARG A 265 -11.39 -17.88 1.98
CA ARG A 265 -11.39 -17.18 3.26
C ARG A 265 -11.61 -18.16 4.42
N PRO A 266 -10.80 -18.13 5.50
CA PRO A 266 -11.04 -18.95 6.67
C PRO A 266 -12.33 -18.55 7.37
N MET A 267 -13.16 -19.54 7.70
CA MET A 267 -14.39 -19.36 8.46
C MET A 267 -14.51 -20.37 9.59
N LYS A 268 -15.28 -19.99 10.62
CA LYS A 268 -15.64 -20.90 11.72
C LYS A 268 -16.90 -21.67 11.36
N CYS A 269 -16.98 -22.91 11.83
CA CYS A 269 -18.18 -23.73 11.72
C CYS A 269 -19.43 -23.01 12.28
N PRO A 270 -20.53 -22.87 11.52
CA PRO A 270 -21.79 -22.28 12.01
C PRO A 270 -22.40 -23.05 13.20
N PHE A 271 -22.12 -24.35 13.32
CA PHE A 271 -22.54 -25.21 14.43
C PHE A 271 -21.62 -25.09 15.66
N GLY A 272 -20.57 -24.26 15.61
CA GLY A 272 -19.66 -24.03 16.73
C GLY A 272 -18.69 -25.19 17.00
N CYS A 273 -18.24 -25.90 15.97
CA CYS A 273 -17.02 -26.70 16.05
C CYS A 273 -15.78 -25.81 16.19
N ASP A 274 -14.70 -26.39 16.70
CA ASP A 274 -13.41 -25.69 16.91
C ASP A 274 -12.56 -25.64 15.63
N ASP A 275 -13.00 -26.33 14.57
CA ASP A 275 -12.35 -26.38 13.26
C ASP A 275 -12.42 -25.03 12.52
N SER A 276 -11.32 -24.72 11.83
CA SER A 276 -11.19 -23.59 10.91
C SER A 276 -10.87 -24.12 9.52
N PHE A 277 -11.72 -23.81 8.55
CA PHE A 277 -11.65 -24.30 7.17
C PHE A 277 -12.02 -23.16 6.21
N SER A 278 -11.80 -23.34 4.91
CA SER A 278 -12.11 -22.29 3.93
C SER A 278 -13.60 -22.20 3.61
N GLU A 279 -14.10 -21.05 3.17
CA GLU A 279 -15.52 -20.88 2.82
C GLU A 279 -16.00 -21.82 1.69
N HIS A 280 -15.08 -22.24 0.82
CA HIS A 280 -15.29 -23.28 -0.19
C HIS A 280 -15.53 -24.66 0.45
N ASP A 281 -14.76 -25.02 1.49
CA ASP A 281 -14.76 -26.36 2.10
C ASP A 281 -15.87 -26.55 3.16
N LEU A 282 -16.73 -25.52 3.35
CA LEU A 282 -17.89 -25.58 4.23
C LEU A 282 -18.83 -26.75 3.89
N GLU A 283 -18.96 -27.09 2.60
CA GLU A 283 -19.86 -28.17 2.18
C GLU A 283 -19.34 -29.56 2.56
N GLU A 284 -18.04 -29.76 2.41
CA GLU A 284 -17.35 -30.98 2.82
C GLU A 284 -17.35 -31.10 4.35
N HIS A 285 -16.96 -30.04 5.07
CA HIS A 285 -16.92 -30.04 6.53
C HIS A 285 -18.26 -30.43 7.17
N CYS A 286 -19.40 -29.82 6.77
CA CYS A 286 -20.69 -30.18 7.39
C CYS A 286 -21.25 -31.53 6.90
N SER A 287 -20.71 -32.08 5.82
CA SER A 287 -21.02 -33.44 5.38
C SER A 287 -20.28 -34.49 6.21
N GLU A 288 -19.01 -34.28 6.52
CA GLU A 288 -18.18 -35.16 7.34
C GLU A 288 -18.49 -35.04 8.83
N SER A 289 -18.66 -33.81 9.33
CA SER A 289 -18.85 -33.52 10.76
C SER A 289 -20.31 -33.59 11.21
N LEU A 290 -21.24 -34.09 10.38
CA LEU A 290 -22.67 -34.10 10.64
C LEU A 290 -23.04 -34.67 12.02
N GLN A 291 -22.44 -35.79 12.42
CA GLN A 291 -22.75 -36.42 13.70
C GLN A 291 -22.40 -35.51 14.89
N GLN A 292 -21.29 -34.78 14.80
CA GLN A 292 -20.87 -33.80 15.81
C GLN A 292 -21.79 -32.58 15.81
N HIS A 293 -22.20 -32.10 14.63
CA HIS A 293 -23.15 -30.99 14.48
C HIS A 293 -24.50 -31.34 15.10
N LEU A 294 -25.04 -32.53 14.80
CA LEU A 294 -26.26 -33.07 15.40
C LEU A 294 -26.14 -33.15 16.93
N LEU A 295 -25.01 -33.66 17.45
CA LEU A 295 -24.77 -33.73 18.89
C LEU A 295 -24.77 -32.35 19.55
N LYS A 296 -24.06 -31.36 18.98
CA LYS A 296 -24.03 -29.98 19.51
C LYS A 296 -25.42 -29.35 19.53
N VAL A 297 -26.25 -29.52 18.50
CA VAL A 297 -27.62 -28.95 18.50
C VAL A 297 -28.56 -29.70 19.45
N LEU A 298 -28.48 -31.04 19.53
CA LEU A 298 -29.25 -31.82 20.50
C LEU A 298 -28.89 -31.45 21.95
N GLN A 299 -27.62 -31.18 22.26
CA GLN A 299 -27.16 -30.68 23.56
C GLN A 299 -27.75 -29.30 23.91
N VAL A 300 -27.93 -28.42 22.93
CA VAL A 300 -28.55 -27.09 23.15
C VAL A 300 -30.04 -27.22 23.45
N ILE A 301 -30.75 -28.15 22.78
CA ILE A 301 -32.20 -28.33 22.91
C ILE A 301 -32.56 -29.13 24.16
N HIS A 302 -31.87 -30.26 24.41
CA HIS A 302 -32.18 -31.21 25.49
C HIS A 302 -31.31 -31.01 26.73
N LYS A 303 -30.86 -29.78 26.96
CA LYS A 303 -29.75 -29.39 27.86
C LYS A 303 -29.77 -29.98 29.28
N ASN A 304 -30.95 -30.37 29.78
CA ASN A 304 -31.15 -31.01 31.10
C ASN A 304 -31.98 -32.30 31.06
N ASN A 305 -32.38 -32.81 29.89
CA ASN A 305 -33.40 -33.86 29.74
C ASN A 305 -32.86 -35.23 29.30
N PHE A 306 -31.64 -35.27 28.78
CA PHE A 306 -31.03 -36.46 28.17
C PHE A 306 -29.60 -36.65 28.67
N THR A 307 -29.19 -37.90 28.87
CA THR A 307 -27.79 -38.26 29.14
C THR A 307 -26.94 -38.15 27.87
N ALA A 308 -25.61 -38.05 28.05
CA ALA A 308 -24.67 -37.91 26.94
C ALA A 308 -24.76 -39.05 25.90
N ASP A 309 -25.13 -40.26 26.32
CA ASP A 309 -25.19 -41.42 25.44
C ASP A 309 -26.53 -41.51 24.68
N GLU A 310 -27.65 -41.11 25.28
CA GLU A 310 -28.94 -40.98 24.58
C GLU A 310 -28.90 -39.89 23.49
N LEU A 311 -28.14 -38.82 23.72
CA LEU A 311 -27.86 -37.78 22.71
C LEU A 311 -27.02 -38.33 21.54
N LYS A 312 -25.96 -39.10 21.81
CA LYS A 312 -25.15 -39.77 20.78
C LYS A 312 -25.97 -40.79 19.99
N GLU A 313 -26.80 -41.59 20.64
CA GLU A 313 -27.67 -42.55 19.96
C GLU A 313 -28.70 -41.83 19.07
N THR A 314 -29.30 -40.74 19.56
CA THR A 314 -30.22 -39.92 18.77
C THR A 314 -29.52 -39.31 17.55
N ALA A 315 -28.30 -38.79 17.69
CA ALA A 315 -27.51 -38.28 16.57
C ALA A 315 -27.21 -39.38 15.53
N LEU A 316 -26.78 -40.58 15.97
CA LEU A 316 -26.52 -41.74 15.09
C LEU A 316 -27.77 -42.19 14.34
N ARG A 317 -28.94 -42.18 14.99
CA ARG A 317 -30.22 -42.54 14.35
C ARG A 317 -30.60 -41.50 13.28
N LEU A 318 -30.45 -40.21 13.57
CA LEU A 318 -30.72 -39.12 12.62
C LEU A 318 -29.77 -39.15 11.39
N GLU A 319 -28.47 -39.38 11.62
CA GLU A 319 -27.49 -39.55 10.54
C GLU A 319 -27.84 -40.73 9.62
N LYS A 320 -28.25 -41.87 10.21
CA LYS A 320 -28.67 -43.05 9.44
C LYS A 320 -29.90 -42.77 8.58
N CYS A 321 -30.90 -42.02 9.09
CA CYS A 321 -32.05 -41.60 8.29
C CYS A 321 -31.63 -40.76 7.06
N ARG A 322 -30.72 -39.80 7.22
CA ARG A 322 -30.18 -39.03 6.06
C ARG A 322 -29.55 -39.95 5.01
N LYS A 323 -28.82 -40.98 5.45
CA LYS A 323 -28.15 -41.95 4.57
C LYS A 323 -29.12 -42.90 3.86
N THR A 324 -30.23 -43.30 4.49
CA THR A 324 -31.25 -44.16 3.84
C THR A 324 -32.07 -43.41 2.79
N ASP A 325 -32.39 -42.14 3.04
CA ASP A 325 -33.22 -41.35 2.12
C ASP A 325 -32.48 -41.04 0.81
N SER A 326 -31.17 -40.80 0.86
CA SER A 326 -30.35 -40.58 -0.34
C SER A 326 -30.20 -41.83 -1.22
N LEU A 327 -30.27 -43.03 -0.63
CA LEU A 327 -30.22 -44.31 -1.36
C LEU A 327 -31.54 -44.60 -2.09
N SER A 328 -32.68 -44.24 -1.50
CA SER A 328 -34.02 -44.46 -2.09
C SER A 328 -34.21 -43.70 -3.41
N ILE A 329 -33.66 -42.47 -3.48
CA ILE A 329 -33.77 -41.59 -4.66
C ILE A 329 -33.10 -42.19 -5.91
N ARG A 330 -31.98 -42.91 -5.75
CA ARG A 330 -31.23 -43.51 -6.88
C ARG A 330 -31.96 -44.66 -7.57
N GLY A 331 -32.96 -45.27 -6.92
CA GLY A 331 -33.74 -46.39 -7.46
C GLY A 331 -34.95 -46.01 -8.33
N HIS A 332 -35.37 -44.75 -8.36
CA HIS A 332 -36.69 -44.35 -8.89
C HIS A 332 -36.67 -43.69 -10.29
N VAL A 333 -35.58 -43.84 -11.04
CA VAL A 333 -35.39 -43.18 -12.36
C VAL A 333 -35.57 -44.12 -13.57
N HIS A 334 -35.71 -45.44 -13.36
CA HIS A 334 -35.86 -46.42 -14.46
C HIS A 334 -37.09 -47.34 -14.27
N GLY A 335 -38.17 -47.09 -15.04
CA GLY A 335 -39.34 -47.97 -15.08
C GLY A 335 -40.52 -47.43 -15.91
N HIS A 336 -40.73 -47.96 -17.13
CA HIS A 336 -41.80 -47.52 -18.03
C HIS A 336 -43.20 -48.05 -17.67
N GLY A 337 -44.16 -47.12 -17.67
CA GLY A 337 -45.57 -47.20 -18.10
C GLY A 337 -46.38 -48.51 -18.11
N ARG A 338 -47.60 -48.42 -17.53
CA ARG A 338 -48.87 -48.89 -18.13
C ARG A 338 -50.09 -48.30 -17.41
N THR A 339 -51.19 -48.16 -18.12
CA THR A 339 -52.46 -47.57 -17.65
C THR A 339 -53.51 -48.62 -17.31
N SER A 340 -54.08 -48.59 -16.10
CA SER A 340 -55.37 -49.22 -15.78
C SER A 340 -56.04 -48.55 -14.57
N LYS A 341 -57.38 -48.54 -14.54
CA LYS A 341 -58.20 -47.76 -13.60
C LYS A 341 -58.45 -48.50 -12.28
N LEU A 342 -58.46 -47.78 -11.15
CA LEU A 342 -59.12 -48.16 -9.90
C LEU A 342 -59.88 -46.95 -9.27
N PRO A 343 -60.80 -47.16 -8.30
CA PRO A 343 -61.93 -46.24 -8.05
C PRO A 343 -61.64 -44.91 -7.35
N GLN A 344 -62.62 -43.99 -7.45
CA GLN A 344 -62.58 -42.62 -6.92
C GLN A 344 -62.84 -42.53 -5.39
N THR A 345 -61.93 -43.02 -4.55
CA THR A 345 -61.99 -42.80 -3.08
C THR A 345 -60.61 -42.54 -2.43
N SER A 346 -59.78 -41.68 -3.04
CA SER A 346 -58.44 -41.36 -2.48
C SER A 346 -57.83 -40.02 -2.94
N ARG A 347 -58.64 -38.95 -3.05
CA ARG A 347 -58.13 -37.60 -3.43
C ARG A 347 -57.36 -36.84 -2.33
N GLY A 348 -57.17 -37.43 -1.14
CA GLY A 348 -56.49 -36.78 0.00
C GLY A 348 -54.99 -37.07 0.18
N LEU A 349 -54.42 -38.06 -0.52
CA LEU A 349 -53.05 -38.56 -0.26
C LEU A 349 -51.99 -38.13 -1.29
N ALA A 350 -52.39 -37.52 -2.41
CA ALA A 350 -51.49 -37.20 -3.54
C ALA A 350 -50.91 -35.76 -3.52
N SER A 351 -51.20 -34.97 -2.49
CA SER A 351 -50.60 -33.65 -2.24
C SER A 351 -49.30 -33.75 -1.45
N GLY A 352 -49.29 -34.49 -0.32
CA GLY A 352 -48.13 -34.59 0.58
C GLY A 352 -46.87 -35.28 0.01
N LEU A 353 -46.97 -35.93 -1.15
CA LEU A 353 -45.84 -36.62 -1.81
C LEU A 353 -45.06 -35.76 -2.81
N ARG A 354 -45.36 -34.46 -2.94
CA ARG A 354 -44.58 -33.52 -3.77
C ARG A 354 -43.63 -32.62 -2.97
N ASP A 355 -43.93 -32.36 -1.70
CA ASP A 355 -43.14 -31.48 -0.82
C ASP A 355 -41.96 -32.19 -0.13
N PHE A 356 -41.73 -33.48 -0.42
CA PHE A 356 -40.55 -34.21 0.03
C PHE A 356 -39.28 -33.89 -0.80
N ARG A 357 -39.36 -32.94 -1.74
CA ARG A 357 -38.22 -32.46 -2.54
C ARG A 357 -37.61 -31.24 -1.85
N ARG A 358 -36.30 -31.28 -1.59
CA ARG A 358 -35.51 -30.22 -0.91
C ARG A 358 -35.98 -29.89 0.52
N VAL A 359 -35.69 -30.80 1.45
CA VAL A 359 -35.33 -30.39 2.83
C VAL A 359 -33.81 -30.43 2.94
N ASP A 360 -33.16 -29.74 2.01
CA ASP A 360 -31.73 -29.51 2.06
C ASP A 360 -31.50 -28.41 3.09
N VAL A 361 -31.04 -28.81 4.27
CA VAL A 361 -30.58 -27.92 5.36
C VAL A 361 -29.60 -26.86 4.84
N TRP A 362 -28.90 -27.21 3.76
CA TRP A 362 -28.04 -26.41 2.91
C TRP A 362 -28.71 -25.21 2.23
N ASP A 363 -29.86 -25.39 1.57
CA ASP A 363 -30.54 -24.31 0.84
C ASP A 363 -30.97 -23.19 1.80
N THR A 364 -31.54 -23.57 2.95
CA THR A 364 -31.97 -22.61 3.98
C THR A 364 -30.80 -21.85 4.62
N MET A 365 -29.57 -22.38 4.53
CA MET A 365 -28.34 -21.67 4.91
C MET A 365 -27.79 -20.80 3.76
N LEU A 366 -27.93 -21.23 2.51
CA LEU A 366 -27.54 -20.47 1.32
C LEU A 366 -28.41 -19.22 1.10
N ASP A 367 -29.72 -19.31 1.28
CA ASP A 367 -30.64 -18.16 1.14
C ASP A 367 -30.41 -17.07 2.20
N VAL A 368 -29.80 -17.39 3.35
CA VAL A 368 -29.40 -16.41 4.36
C VAL A 368 -28.28 -15.48 3.85
N LYS A 369 -27.50 -15.92 2.86
CA LYS A 369 -26.28 -15.27 2.36
C LYS A 369 -26.54 -14.17 1.31
N ASN A 370 -27.70 -14.20 0.65
CA ASN A 370 -28.01 -13.38 -0.55
C ASN A 370 -28.87 -12.12 -0.28
N GLY A 371 -28.92 -11.63 0.97
CA GLY A 371 -29.64 -10.39 1.32
C GLY A 371 -28.84 -9.11 0.99
N PRO A 372 -29.50 -7.98 0.63
CA PRO A 372 -28.84 -6.76 0.15
C PRO A 372 -28.03 -6.03 1.23
N ASP A 373 -27.00 -5.31 0.79
CA ASP A 373 -25.95 -4.74 1.64
C ASP A 373 -26.41 -3.63 2.61
N ALA A 374 -26.08 -3.81 3.89
CA ALA A 374 -26.09 -2.74 4.90
C ALA A 374 -25.06 -3.01 6.02
N LEU A 375 -24.11 -2.07 6.15
CA LEU A 375 -23.26 -1.63 7.28
C LEU A 375 -22.78 -2.64 8.37
N SER A 376 -21.51 -2.50 8.79
CA SER A 376 -20.65 -3.63 9.13
C SER A 376 -20.58 -4.10 10.60
N GLU A 377 -21.04 -3.35 11.60
CA GLU A 377 -20.81 -3.73 13.02
C GLU A 377 -21.94 -4.57 13.65
N ASP A 378 -23.20 -4.36 13.26
CA ASP A 378 -24.32 -5.10 13.87
C ASP A 378 -24.42 -6.55 13.35
N ARG A 379 -23.76 -6.83 12.20
CA ARG A 379 -23.69 -8.15 11.54
C ARG A 379 -23.24 -9.25 12.51
N GLY A 380 -22.27 -8.98 13.39
CA GLY A 380 -21.73 -9.99 14.31
C GLY A 380 -22.68 -10.44 15.42
N LYS A 381 -23.67 -9.62 15.79
CA LYS A 381 -24.71 -9.94 16.79
C LYS A 381 -25.98 -10.45 16.11
N LEU A 382 -26.38 -9.82 15.00
CA LEU A 382 -27.57 -10.19 14.25
C LEU A 382 -27.41 -11.56 13.55
N ALA A 383 -26.23 -11.86 12.99
CA ALA A 383 -25.95 -13.18 12.40
C ALA A 383 -26.01 -14.29 13.47
N LYS A 384 -25.27 -14.16 14.58
CA LYS A 384 -25.33 -15.14 15.69
C LYS A 384 -26.76 -15.38 16.21
N ALA A 385 -27.58 -14.32 16.31
CA ALA A 385 -28.97 -14.42 16.75
C ALA A 385 -29.95 -14.93 15.67
N ARG A 386 -29.54 -14.92 14.39
CA ARG A 386 -30.28 -15.46 13.24
C ARG A 386 -29.92 -16.93 13.00
N ASP A 387 -28.64 -17.27 13.09
CA ASP A 387 -28.11 -18.64 13.03
C ASP A 387 -28.69 -19.50 14.16
N ALA A 388 -28.65 -19.01 15.41
CA ALA A 388 -29.26 -19.73 16.54
C ALA A 388 -30.76 -19.99 16.35
N ARG A 389 -31.50 -19.04 15.77
CA ARG A 389 -32.94 -19.21 15.45
C ARG A 389 -33.15 -20.18 14.27
N SER A 390 -32.31 -20.11 13.24
CA SER A 390 -32.35 -21.01 12.09
C SER A 390 -32.09 -22.46 12.50
N LEU A 391 -31.01 -22.71 13.25
CA LEU A 391 -30.66 -24.03 13.81
C LEU A 391 -31.76 -24.58 14.72
N THR A 392 -32.38 -23.74 15.55
CA THR A 392 -33.52 -24.14 16.40
C THR A 392 -34.74 -24.52 15.56
N SER A 393 -34.99 -23.83 14.44
CA SER A 393 -36.09 -24.17 13.52
C SER A 393 -35.81 -25.47 12.79
N ILE A 394 -34.59 -25.65 12.27
CA ILE A 394 -34.15 -26.85 11.53
C ILE A 394 -34.31 -28.11 12.40
N VAL A 395 -33.89 -28.08 13.67
CA VAL A 395 -34.02 -29.28 14.52
C VAL A 395 -35.43 -29.50 15.05
N LYS A 396 -36.24 -28.45 15.28
CA LYS A 396 -37.70 -28.64 15.51
C LYS A 396 -38.37 -29.33 14.32
N ASP A 397 -37.95 -29.01 13.11
CA ASP A 397 -38.42 -29.68 11.89
C ASP A 397 -37.98 -31.15 11.82
N LEU A 398 -36.73 -31.45 12.17
CA LEU A 398 -36.20 -32.82 12.24
C LEU A 398 -36.86 -33.64 13.37
N GLU A 399 -37.18 -33.03 14.51
CA GLU A 399 -37.91 -33.65 15.62
C GLU A 399 -39.39 -33.88 15.29
N ALA A 400 -40.03 -32.97 14.56
CA ALA A 400 -41.37 -33.18 14.03
C ALA A 400 -41.39 -34.34 13.00
N LYS A 401 -40.34 -34.46 12.17
CA LYS A 401 -40.17 -35.56 11.19
C LYS A 401 -39.81 -36.89 11.85
N LYS A 402 -39.15 -36.90 13.03
CA LYS A 402 -38.93 -38.11 13.86
C LYS A 402 -40.25 -38.83 14.18
N PHE A 403 -41.33 -38.08 14.46
CA PHE A 403 -42.66 -38.66 14.70
C PHE A 403 -43.29 -39.32 13.45
N GLN A 404 -42.98 -38.84 12.24
CA GLN A 404 -43.48 -39.44 11.00
C GLN A 404 -42.74 -40.76 10.68
N CYS A 405 -41.41 -40.80 10.80
CA CYS A 405 -40.65 -42.03 10.59
C CYS A 405 -40.96 -43.12 11.63
N SER A 406 -41.19 -42.75 12.91
CA SER A 406 -41.62 -43.72 13.93
C SER A 406 -42.96 -44.41 13.57
N GLY A 407 -43.91 -43.69 12.96
CA GLY A 407 -45.18 -44.26 12.52
C GLY A 407 -45.06 -45.25 11.35
N VAL A 408 -44.07 -45.07 10.47
CA VAL A 408 -43.82 -46.00 9.35
C VAL A 408 -43.17 -47.30 9.83
N VAL A 409 -42.23 -47.24 10.79
CA VAL A 409 -41.59 -48.45 11.34
C VAL A 409 -42.60 -49.33 12.11
N SER A 410 -43.58 -48.73 12.79
CA SER A 410 -44.63 -49.49 13.50
C SER A 410 -45.58 -50.28 12.59
N HIS A 411 -45.73 -49.90 11.32
CA HIS A 411 -46.66 -50.56 10.39
C HIS A 411 -46.05 -51.69 9.54
N VAL A 412 -44.74 -51.91 9.61
CA VAL A 412 -44.05 -52.98 8.85
C VAL A 412 -43.98 -54.30 9.64
N ASN A 413 -44.31 -54.30 10.94
CA ASN A 413 -44.06 -55.44 11.84
C ASN A 413 -45.32 -56.11 12.44
N LEU A 414 -46.50 -55.92 11.83
CA LEU A 414 -47.72 -56.68 12.15
C LEU A 414 -48.39 -57.15 10.86
N GLY A 415 -48.01 -58.34 10.40
CA GLY A 415 -48.46 -58.95 9.16
C GLY A 415 -47.89 -60.36 8.98
N GLY A 416 -48.09 -61.22 9.98
CA GLY A 416 -47.91 -62.67 9.91
C GLY A 416 -49.25 -63.38 9.87
#